data_AF-A0A7X7RJA1-F1
#
_entry.id   AF-A0A7X7RJA1-F1
#
_cell.length_a   1.000
_cell.length_b   1.000
_cell.length_c   1.000
_cell.angle_alpha   90.00
_cell.angle_beta   90.00
_cell.angle_gamma   90.00
#
_symmetry.space_group_name_H-M   'P 1'
#
loop_
_entity.id
_entity.type
_entity.pdbx_description
1 polymer ?
#
loop_
_entity_poly.entity_id
_entity_poly.type
_entity_poly.pdbx_seq_one_letter_code
_entity_poly.pdbx_strand_id
1 'polypeptide(L)'
;MKAEELHVVYHTPDPDIWTENSPPKWQQWLQMPEIWIIFLSGCCVLFLLSWYALLFFGHGVRDPEKSNILLTTVAAHILGGVLPGVSACSSAKGLFSPWENILLNSTVSCGVVCLVYGLFCLSCRKLLRVPWLENTFRELQNSAAGQHKTWSRLGIPGIFVFVWIPLFMTGPVVGSILGRLIGLGMFVNLVTVLAGSVTSIITWVFFWNRVAKHLNDIWLQAFSLTLVGLVLLFIAVNRAKAFLQAARKNRSHADH
;
A
#
# COMPACT_ATOMS: atom_id res chain seq x y z
N MET A 1 80.48 -2.53 -19.30
CA MET A 1 79.34 -1.61 -19.44
C MET A 1 78.33 -1.98 -18.37
N LYS A 2 78.22 -1.18 -17.31
CA LYS A 2 77.32 -1.40 -16.16
C LYS A 2 75.95 -0.81 -16.50
N ALA A 3 74.89 -1.58 -16.24
CA ALA A 3 73.51 -1.15 -16.38
C ALA A 3 73.14 -0.17 -15.26
N GLU A 4 72.48 0.94 -15.61
CA GLU A 4 71.82 1.87 -14.69
C GLU A 4 70.56 1.21 -14.11
N GLU A 5 70.48 1.13 -12.77
CA GLU A 5 69.25 0.80 -12.06
C GLU A 5 68.35 2.06 -11.99
N LEU A 6 67.27 2.03 -12.75
CA LEU A 6 66.16 2.99 -12.63
C LEU A 6 65.39 2.71 -11.33
N HIS A 7 65.63 3.50 -10.30
CA HIS A 7 64.80 3.55 -9.11
C HIS A 7 63.43 4.16 -9.45
N VAL A 8 62.44 3.29 -9.69
CA VAL A 8 61.03 3.68 -9.74
C VAL A 8 60.56 3.93 -8.31
N VAL A 9 60.41 5.21 -7.95
CA VAL A 9 59.79 5.64 -6.69
C VAL A 9 58.29 5.35 -6.80
N TYR A 10 57.83 4.30 -6.11
CA TYR A 10 56.41 4.05 -5.93
C TYR A 10 55.84 5.06 -4.93
N HIS A 11 55.13 6.06 -5.43
CA HIS A 11 54.24 6.87 -4.59
C HIS A 11 53.07 5.98 -4.15
N THR A 12 53.07 5.55 -2.89
CA THR A 12 51.87 5.01 -2.24
C THR A 12 50.85 6.15 -2.15
N PRO A 13 49.61 5.98 -2.65
CA PRO A 13 48.57 6.98 -2.47
C PRO A 13 48.30 7.15 -0.97
N ASP A 14 48.22 8.41 -0.52
CA ASP A 14 47.84 8.75 0.85
C ASP A 14 46.45 8.14 1.17
N PRO A 15 46.31 7.33 2.23
CA PRO A 15 45.06 6.64 2.56
C PRO A 15 43.93 7.58 3.01
N ASP A 16 44.23 8.86 3.27
CA ASP A 16 43.31 9.79 3.94
C ASP A 16 42.53 10.71 3.00
N ILE A 17 42.75 10.65 1.68
CA ILE A 17 42.09 11.58 0.72
C ILE A 17 40.63 11.18 0.42
N TRP A 18 40.17 9.99 0.83
CA TRP A 18 38.85 9.46 0.46
C TRP A 18 37.73 9.62 1.49
N THR A 19 37.98 10.23 2.66
CA THR A 19 36.99 10.23 3.77
C THR A 19 36.37 11.58 4.09
N GLU A 20 36.88 12.70 3.57
CA GLU A 20 36.49 14.03 4.08
C GLU A 20 35.31 14.70 3.34
N ASN A 21 34.89 14.21 2.16
CA ASN A 21 33.80 14.80 1.36
C ASN A 21 32.60 13.88 1.13
N SER A 22 32.44 12.83 1.94
CA SER A 22 31.20 12.05 1.93
C SER A 22 30.08 12.89 2.56
N PRO A 23 29.01 13.26 1.84
CA PRO A 23 27.91 13.98 2.45
C PRO A 23 27.37 13.14 3.63
N PRO A 24 27.04 13.76 4.77
CA PRO A 24 26.59 13.04 5.95
C PRO A 24 25.41 12.12 5.62
N LYS A 25 25.33 10.96 6.28
CA LYS A 25 24.39 9.87 5.94
C LYS A 25 22.94 10.34 5.76
N TRP A 26 22.47 11.31 6.55
CA TRP A 26 21.11 11.88 6.42
C TRP A 26 20.87 12.58 5.08
N GLN A 27 21.91 13.18 4.48
CA GLN A 27 21.85 13.86 3.20
C GLN A 27 21.81 12.87 2.03
N GLN A 28 22.48 11.72 2.18
CA GLN A 28 22.36 10.58 1.25
C GLN A 28 20.97 9.95 1.32
N TRP A 29 20.34 9.92 2.50
CA TRP A 29 18.98 9.39 2.69
C TRP A 29 17.95 10.28 2.00
N LEU A 30 18.06 11.61 2.12
CA LEU A 30 17.17 12.57 1.44
C LEU A 30 17.20 12.47 -0.10
N GLN A 31 18.26 11.90 -0.68
CA GLN A 31 18.36 11.66 -2.11
C GLN A 31 17.66 10.35 -2.56
N MET A 32 17.20 9.52 -1.62
CA MET A 32 16.52 8.27 -1.94
C MET A 32 15.03 8.52 -2.30
N PRO A 33 14.56 8.11 -3.49
CA PRO A 33 13.18 8.33 -3.92
C PRO A 33 12.16 7.63 -3.00
N GLU A 34 12.56 6.54 -2.32
CA GLU A 34 11.72 5.80 -1.39
C GLU A 34 11.29 6.66 -0.18
N ILE A 35 12.18 7.53 0.31
CA ILE A 35 11.88 8.42 1.43
C ILE A 35 10.81 9.44 1.03
N TRP A 36 10.88 9.97 -0.19
CA TRP A 36 9.86 10.87 -0.73
C TRP A 36 8.50 10.19 -0.90
N ILE A 37 8.49 8.91 -1.30
CA ILE A 37 7.26 8.12 -1.38
C ILE A 37 6.64 7.94 0.02
N ILE A 38 7.44 7.62 1.04
CA ILE A 38 6.95 7.50 2.43
C ILE A 38 6.51 8.87 2.96
N PHE A 39 7.24 9.93 2.66
CA PHE A 39 6.88 11.29 3.03
C PHE A 39 5.51 11.68 2.44
N LEU A 40 5.25 11.35 1.18
CA LEU A 40 3.94 11.54 0.55
C LEU A 40 2.84 10.80 1.30
N SER A 41 3.09 9.57 1.76
CA SER A 41 2.14 8.88 2.64
C SER A 41 1.90 9.64 3.95
N GLY A 42 2.95 10.21 4.55
CA GLY A 42 2.82 11.07 5.72
C GLY A 42 1.94 12.29 5.47
N CYS A 43 2.10 12.94 4.32
CA CYS A 43 1.24 14.04 3.89
C CYS A 43 -0.23 13.61 3.72
N CYS A 44 -0.50 12.44 3.15
CA CYS A 44 -1.86 11.90 3.06
C CYS A 44 -2.49 11.68 4.44
N VAL A 45 -1.74 11.13 5.39
CA VAL A 45 -2.21 10.93 6.77
C VAL A 45 -2.49 12.26 7.45
N LEU A 46 -1.58 13.23 7.34
CA LEU A 46 -1.77 14.56 7.89
C LEU A 46 -3.00 15.25 7.30
N PHE A 47 -3.19 15.17 5.98
CA PHE A 47 -4.37 15.71 5.32
C PHE A 47 -5.68 15.09 5.86
N LEU A 48 -5.73 13.76 6.03
CA LEU A 48 -6.89 13.07 6.60
C LEU A 48 -7.15 13.47 8.06
N LEU A 49 -6.08 13.59 8.87
CA LEU A 49 -6.19 14.04 10.26
C LEU A 49 -6.67 15.49 10.35
N SER A 50 -6.15 16.38 9.50
CA SER A 50 -6.61 17.76 9.40
C SER A 50 -8.08 17.83 8.96
N TRP A 51 -8.50 17.03 7.97
CA TRP A 51 -9.90 16.99 7.55
C TRP A 51 -10.80 16.48 8.67
N TYR A 52 -10.43 15.40 9.36
CA TYR A 52 -11.15 14.91 10.53
C TYR A 52 -11.25 15.99 11.62
N ALA A 53 -10.15 16.65 11.97
CA ALA A 53 -10.12 17.70 12.98
C ALA A 53 -11.02 18.89 12.59
N LEU A 54 -10.99 19.33 11.32
CA LEU A 54 -11.86 20.40 10.84
C LEU A 54 -13.34 20.04 10.95
N LEU A 55 -13.72 18.80 10.62
CA LEU A 55 -15.09 18.33 10.78
C LEU A 55 -15.48 18.24 12.27
N PHE A 56 -14.62 17.65 13.09
CA PHE A 56 -14.87 17.41 14.51
C PHE A 56 -14.96 18.72 15.33
N PHE A 57 -14.00 19.63 15.15
CA PHE A 57 -13.94 20.89 15.89
C PHE A 57 -14.73 22.04 15.25
N GLY A 58 -14.89 22.06 13.93
CA GLY A 58 -15.60 23.14 13.23
C GLY A 58 -17.13 23.02 13.33
N HIS A 59 -17.66 21.81 13.15
CA HIS A 59 -19.11 21.55 13.16
C HIS A 59 -19.50 20.38 14.10
N GLY A 60 -18.56 19.46 14.38
CA GLY A 60 -18.80 18.16 15.00
C GLY A 60 -19.08 18.15 16.50
N VAL A 61 -18.89 19.27 17.21
CA VAL A 61 -19.32 19.37 18.62
C VAL A 61 -20.85 19.33 18.73
N ARG A 62 -21.59 19.70 17.68
CA ARG A 62 -23.07 19.69 17.64
C ARG A 62 -23.66 18.56 16.79
N ASP A 63 -22.94 18.08 15.77
CA ASP A 63 -23.37 16.96 14.93
C ASP A 63 -22.14 16.14 14.43
N PRO A 64 -21.78 15.04 15.12
CA PRO A 64 -20.56 14.27 14.81
C PRO A 64 -20.74 13.28 13.64
N GLU A 65 -21.91 13.24 12.99
CA GLU A 65 -22.24 12.20 12.01
C GLU A 65 -21.23 12.17 10.85
N LYS A 66 -20.92 13.33 10.25
CA LYS A 66 -19.99 13.42 9.12
C LYS A 66 -18.55 13.03 9.49
N SER A 67 -18.07 13.39 10.69
CA SER A 67 -16.74 12.99 11.18
C SER A 67 -16.65 11.49 11.47
N ASN A 68 -17.72 10.89 12.01
CA ASN A 68 -17.77 9.45 12.26
C ASN A 68 -17.76 8.65 10.96
N ILE A 69 -18.50 9.09 9.94
CA ILE A 69 -18.49 8.46 8.62
C ILE A 69 -17.12 8.56 7.94
N LEU A 70 -16.41 9.68 8.11
CA LEU A 70 -15.02 9.79 7.63
C LEU A 70 -14.14 8.73 8.28
N LEU A 71 -14.19 8.62 9.62
CA LEU A 71 -13.38 7.66 10.37
C LEU A 71 -13.72 6.21 10.01
N THR A 72 -15.00 5.86 9.93
CA THR A 72 -15.44 4.50 9.54
C THR A 72 -15.06 4.18 8.10
N THR A 73 -15.10 5.15 7.19
CA THR A 73 -14.63 4.99 5.81
C THR A 73 -13.13 4.69 5.77
N VAL A 74 -12.31 5.46 6.50
CA VAL A 74 -10.86 5.23 6.58
C VAL A 74 -10.58 3.84 7.15
N ALA A 75 -11.24 3.47 8.26
CA ALA A 75 -11.08 2.15 8.88
C ALA A 75 -11.52 1.01 7.94
N ALA A 76 -12.69 1.13 7.31
CA ALA A 76 -13.18 0.15 6.36
C ALA A 76 -12.25 -0.02 5.16
N HIS A 77 -11.68 1.08 4.65
CA HIS A 77 -10.72 1.02 3.55
C HIS A 77 -9.41 0.33 3.97
N ILE A 78 -8.87 0.68 5.15
CA ILE A 78 -7.63 0.07 5.68
C ILE A 78 -7.81 -1.40 6.05
N LEU A 79 -9.01 -1.84 6.45
CA LEU A 79 -9.28 -3.22 6.87
C LEU A 79 -9.82 -4.11 5.74
N GLY A 80 -10.49 -3.52 4.76
CA GLY A 80 -11.23 -4.25 3.74
C GLY A 80 -10.87 -3.88 2.29
N GLY A 81 -10.12 -2.80 2.09
CA GLY A 81 -9.76 -2.27 0.78
C GLY A 81 -10.80 -1.31 0.20
N VAL A 82 -10.69 -1.05 -1.11
CA VAL A 82 -11.49 -0.04 -1.83
C VAL A 82 -13.00 -0.24 -1.66
N LEU A 83 -13.48 -1.48 -1.79
CA LEU A 83 -14.90 -1.84 -1.73
C LEU A 83 -15.56 -1.40 -0.41
N PRO A 84 -15.11 -1.88 0.78
CA PRO A 84 -15.68 -1.45 2.07
C PRO A 84 -15.55 0.05 2.36
N GLY A 85 -14.44 0.68 1.96
CA GLY A 85 -14.26 2.12 2.14
C GLY A 85 -15.29 2.93 1.35
N VAL A 86 -15.40 2.65 0.05
CA VAL A 86 -16.36 3.32 -0.84
C VAL A 86 -17.80 3.06 -0.39
N SER A 87 -18.13 1.82 0.00
CA SER A 87 -19.49 1.49 0.43
C SER A 87 -19.87 2.17 1.74
N ALA A 88 -18.95 2.24 2.71
CA ALA A 88 -19.18 2.91 3.99
C ALA A 88 -19.53 4.40 3.79
N CYS A 89 -18.73 5.12 2.99
CA CYS A 89 -18.99 6.53 2.68
C CYS A 89 -20.28 6.72 1.88
N SER A 90 -20.53 5.88 0.87
CA SER A 90 -21.71 6.02 0.00
C SER A 90 -23.02 5.60 0.66
N SER A 91 -22.97 4.90 1.80
CA SER A 91 -24.16 4.54 2.57
C SER A 91 -24.71 5.71 3.38
N ALA A 92 -23.87 6.71 3.66
CA ALA A 92 -24.22 7.93 4.37
C ALA A 92 -24.82 8.98 3.40
N LYS A 93 -26.01 8.70 2.86
CA LYS A 93 -26.66 9.53 1.83
C LYS A 93 -26.74 10.99 2.28
N GLY A 94 -26.27 11.90 1.42
CA GLY A 94 -26.38 13.35 1.62
C GLY A 94 -25.26 13.99 2.46
N LEU A 95 -24.49 13.21 3.23
CA LEU A 95 -23.39 13.73 4.06
C LEU A 95 -22.11 13.99 3.26
N PHE A 96 -21.82 13.12 2.29
CA PHE A 96 -20.69 13.23 1.38
C PHE A 96 -21.16 13.24 -0.07
N SER A 97 -20.66 14.20 -0.84
CA SER A 97 -20.78 14.20 -2.29
C SER A 97 -19.95 13.06 -2.90
N PRO A 98 -20.29 12.60 -4.12
CA PRO A 98 -19.48 11.61 -4.84
C PRO A 98 -18.00 12.01 -4.97
N TRP A 99 -17.74 13.31 -5.14
CA TRP A 99 -16.39 13.85 -5.26
C TRP A 99 -15.61 13.81 -3.94
N GLU A 100 -16.26 14.16 -2.82
CA GLU A 100 -15.63 14.02 -1.51
C GLU A 100 -15.32 12.55 -1.20
N ASN A 101 -16.20 11.62 -1.59
CA ASN A 101 -15.98 10.18 -1.42
C ASN A 101 -14.78 9.69 -2.26
N ILE A 102 -14.70 10.09 -3.54
CA ILE A 102 -13.55 9.79 -4.40
C ILE A 102 -12.27 10.36 -3.79
N LEU A 103 -12.27 11.62 -3.34
CA LEU A 103 -11.10 12.26 -2.75
C LEU A 103 -10.65 11.56 -1.45
N LEU A 104 -11.60 11.22 -0.58
CA LEU A 104 -11.34 10.53 0.69
C LEU A 104 -10.72 9.15 0.43
N ASN A 105 -11.37 8.31 -0.37
CA ASN A 105 -10.90 6.96 -0.64
C ASN A 105 -9.59 6.96 -1.47
N SER A 106 -9.40 7.94 -2.36
CA SER A 106 -8.16 8.07 -3.13
C SER A 106 -7.00 8.50 -2.25
N THR A 107 -7.23 9.42 -1.30
CA THR A 107 -6.20 9.82 -0.33
C THR A 107 -5.79 8.66 0.58
N VAL A 108 -6.75 7.88 1.08
CA VAL A 108 -6.46 6.68 1.88
C VAL A 108 -5.67 5.65 1.06
N SER A 109 -6.12 5.36 -0.16
CA SER A 109 -5.45 4.41 -1.05
C SER A 109 -4.03 4.86 -1.39
N CYS A 110 -3.83 6.15 -1.70
CA CYS A 110 -2.53 6.73 -1.97
C CYS A 110 -1.59 6.58 -0.76
N GLY A 111 -2.05 6.97 0.43
CA GLY A 111 -1.26 6.82 1.66
C GLY A 111 -0.83 5.37 1.91
N VAL A 112 -1.77 4.43 1.87
CA VAL A 112 -1.48 3.01 2.12
C VAL A 112 -0.52 2.44 1.07
N VAL A 113 -0.74 2.70 -0.22
CA VAL A 113 0.12 2.22 -1.31
C VAL A 113 1.53 2.80 -1.18
N CYS A 114 1.64 4.12 -0.98
CA CYS A 114 2.94 4.78 -0.82
C CYS A 114 3.69 4.26 0.41
N LEU A 115 3.02 4.07 1.55
CA LEU A 115 3.65 3.54 2.75
C LEU A 115 4.19 2.13 2.52
N VAL A 116 3.34 1.21 2.06
CA VAL A 116 3.73 -0.19 1.92
C VAL A 116 4.77 -0.36 0.82
N TYR A 117 4.60 0.32 -0.31
CA TYR A 117 5.54 0.25 -1.43
C TYR A 117 6.89 0.89 -1.10
N GLY A 118 6.89 2.04 -0.42
CA GLY A 118 8.11 2.71 0.03
C GLY A 118 8.89 1.86 1.03
N LEU A 119 8.21 1.30 2.03
CA LEU A 119 8.81 0.35 2.99
C LEU A 119 9.34 -0.90 2.29
N PHE A 120 8.61 -1.42 1.30
CA PHE A 120 9.05 -2.55 0.49
C PHE A 120 10.34 -2.24 -0.27
N CYS A 121 10.41 -1.11 -0.97
CA CYS A 121 11.60 -0.72 -1.70
C CYS A 121 12.81 -0.51 -0.78
N LEU A 122 12.61 0.10 0.41
CA LEU A 122 13.67 0.23 1.42
C LEU A 122 14.14 -1.12 1.96
N SER A 123 13.22 -2.07 2.13
CA SER A 123 13.56 -3.42 2.57
C SER A 123 14.37 -4.18 1.51
N CYS A 124 14.02 -4.03 0.22
CA CYS A 124 14.83 -4.57 -0.88
C CYS A 124 16.26 -4.01 -0.91
N ARG A 125 16.48 -2.77 -0.43
CA ARG A 125 17.82 -2.17 -0.28
C ARG A 125 18.58 -2.64 0.97
N LYS A 126 18.03 -3.57 1.76
CA LYS A 126 18.55 -4.03 3.06
C LYS A 126 18.70 -2.93 4.11
N LEU A 127 18.06 -1.77 3.90
CA LEU A 127 18.11 -0.65 4.83
C LEU A 127 17.13 -0.85 6.00
N LEU A 128 16.07 -1.64 5.79
CA LEU A 128 15.08 -2.04 6.80
C LEU A 128 14.84 -3.56 6.71
N ARG A 129 15.09 -4.28 7.82
CA ARG A 129 14.85 -5.73 7.92
C ARG A 129 13.56 -5.97 8.70
N VAL A 130 12.44 -6.17 8.00
CA VAL A 130 11.12 -6.41 8.62
C VAL A 130 10.73 -7.89 8.40
N PRO A 131 10.69 -8.73 9.44
CA PRO A 131 10.51 -10.18 9.31
C PRO A 131 9.21 -10.61 8.61
N TRP A 132 8.10 -9.89 8.81
CA TRP A 132 6.82 -10.18 8.15
C TRP A 132 6.91 -10.00 6.63
N LEU A 133 7.64 -8.98 6.19
CA LEU A 133 7.77 -8.64 4.77
C LEU A 133 8.63 -9.65 4.01
N GLU A 134 9.59 -10.28 4.70
CA GLU A 134 10.50 -11.29 4.12
C GLU A 134 9.79 -12.64 3.86
N ASN A 135 8.81 -13.00 4.69
CA ASN A 135 7.95 -14.17 4.44
C ASN A 135 7.00 -13.92 3.25
N THR A 136 6.34 -12.75 3.22
CA THR A 136 5.53 -12.35 2.06
C THR A 136 6.38 -12.27 0.78
N PHE A 137 7.63 -11.83 0.89
CA PHE A 137 8.61 -11.82 -0.19
C PHE A 137 8.90 -13.24 -0.73
N ARG A 138 9.17 -14.23 0.14
CA ARG A 138 9.39 -15.61 -0.29
C ARG A 138 8.16 -16.22 -0.96
N GLU A 139 6.98 -16.02 -0.40
CA GLU A 139 5.73 -16.55 -0.96
C GLU A 139 5.42 -15.94 -2.34
N LEU A 140 5.62 -14.63 -2.47
CA LEU A 140 5.44 -13.92 -3.73
C LEU A 140 6.52 -14.27 -4.75
N GLN A 141 7.77 -14.44 -4.33
CA GLN A 141 8.86 -14.85 -5.23
C GLN A 141 8.67 -16.29 -5.73
N ASN A 142 8.20 -17.19 -4.87
CA ASN A 142 7.86 -18.56 -5.26
C ASN A 142 6.66 -18.61 -6.22
N SER A 143 5.62 -17.81 -5.95
CA SER A 143 4.45 -17.70 -6.83
C SER A 143 4.78 -17.03 -8.16
N ALA A 144 5.63 -15.99 -8.13
CA ALA A 144 6.09 -15.30 -9.32
C ALA A 144 7.02 -16.16 -10.15
N ALA A 145 7.93 -16.95 -9.56
CA ALA A 145 8.84 -17.83 -10.30
C ALA A 145 8.11 -18.86 -11.18
N GLY A 146 6.98 -19.39 -10.71
CA GLY A 146 6.15 -20.33 -11.47
C GLY A 146 5.35 -19.69 -12.63
N GLN A 147 5.09 -18.39 -12.59
CA GLN A 147 4.28 -17.68 -13.59
C GLN A 147 4.97 -16.46 -14.23
N HIS A 148 6.26 -16.28 -13.99
CA HIS A 148 7.02 -15.08 -14.35
C HIS A 148 6.91 -14.75 -15.84
N LYS A 149 6.94 -15.76 -16.71
CA LYS A 149 6.85 -15.62 -18.16
C LYS A 149 5.49 -15.10 -18.65
N THR A 150 4.41 -15.36 -17.90
CA THR A 150 3.05 -14.87 -18.23
C THR A 150 2.86 -13.46 -17.70
N TRP A 151 3.27 -13.19 -16.46
CA TRP A 151 3.14 -11.86 -15.85
C TRP A 151 4.08 -10.82 -16.46
N SER A 152 5.30 -11.21 -16.86
CA SER A 152 6.22 -10.29 -17.56
C SER A 152 5.71 -9.85 -18.94
N ARG A 153 4.90 -10.70 -19.60
CA ARG A 153 4.22 -10.33 -20.87
C ARG A 153 3.05 -9.37 -20.65
N LEU A 154 2.37 -9.46 -19.51
CA LEU A 154 1.23 -8.59 -19.19
C LEU A 154 1.68 -7.22 -18.66
N GLY A 155 2.85 -7.13 -18.01
CA GLY A 155 3.51 -5.87 -17.65
C GLY A 155 2.57 -4.85 -16.97
N ILE A 156 2.59 -3.61 -17.48
CA ILE A 156 1.77 -2.49 -16.98
C ILE A 156 0.25 -2.80 -17.07
N PRO A 157 -0.32 -3.21 -18.22
CA PRO A 157 -1.73 -3.56 -18.31
C PRO A 157 -2.19 -4.61 -17.31
N GLY A 158 -1.37 -5.64 -17.07
CA GLY A 158 -1.68 -6.71 -16.13
C GLY A 158 -1.83 -6.21 -14.70
N ILE A 159 -0.86 -5.43 -14.23
CA ILE A 159 -0.91 -4.83 -12.88
C ILE A 159 -2.08 -3.86 -12.78
N PHE A 160 -2.30 -3.03 -13.80
CA PHE A 160 -3.40 -2.08 -13.81
C PHE A 160 -4.75 -2.78 -13.65
N VAL A 161 -5.04 -3.79 -14.47
CA VAL A 161 -6.29 -4.55 -14.41
C VAL A 161 -6.41 -5.31 -13.08
N PHE A 162 -5.32 -5.87 -12.57
CA PHE A 162 -5.28 -6.56 -11.29
C PHE A 162 -5.65 -5.64 -10.11
N VAL A 163 -5.15 -4.40 -10.11
CA VAL A 163 -5.47 -3.41 -9.07
C VAL A 163 -6.85 -2.80 -9.29
N TRP A 164 -7.25 -2.60 -10.55
CA TRP A 164 -8.53 -2.02 -10.93
C TRP A 164 -9.70 -2.90 -10.48
N ILE A 165 -9.58 -4.22 -10.66
CA ILE A 165 -10.51 -5.17 -10.05
C ILE A 165 -10.29 -5.08 -8.53
N PRO A 166 -11.31 -4.71 -7.74
CA PRO A 166 -11.17 -4.49 -6.30
C PRO A 166 -11.01 -5.82 -5.55
N LEU A 167 -9.90 -6.51 -5.73
CA LEU A 167 -9.59 -7.72 -4.99
C LEU A 167 -9.36 -7.36 -3.52
N PHE A 168 -10.04 -8.08 -2.62
CA PHE A 168 -10.08 -7.78 -1.19
C PHE A 168 -8.68 -7.58 -0.60
N MET A 169 -8.47 -6.44 0.07
CA MET A 169 -7.27 -6.04 0.81
C MET A 169 -5.91 -6.05 0.10
N THR A 170 -5.80 -6.74 -1.03
CA THR A 170 -4.53 -7.15 -1.64
C THR A 170 -4.29 -6.49 -2.98
N GLY A 171 -5.32 -6.01 -3.69
CA GLY A 171 -5.16 -5.47 -5.05
C GLY A 171 -4.03 -4.44 -5.19
N PRO A 172 -4.14 -3.24 -4.58
CA PRO A 172 -3.11 -2.21 -4.70
C PRO A 172 -1.78 -2.58 -4.04
N VAL A 173 -1.82 -3.19 -2.85
CA VAL A 173 -0.62 -3.53 -2.08
C VAL A 173 0.18 -4.63 -2.76
N VAL A 174 -0.47 -5.75 -3.10
CA VAL A 174 0.17 -6.87 -3.80
C VAL A 174 0.53 -6.47 -5.22
N GLY A 175 -0.29 -5.66 -5.91
CA GLY A 175 0.05 -5.09 -7.21
C GLY A 175 1.35 -4.29 -7.18
N SER A 176 1.56 -3.46 -6.16
CA SER A 176 2.80 -2.71 -5.98
C SER A 176 4.02 -3.60 -5.74
N ILE A 177 3.87 -4.73 -5.05
CA ILE A 177 4.98 -5.67 -4.83
C ILE A 177 5.25 -6.47 -6.11
N LEU A 178 4.21 -7.05 -6.72
CA LEU A 178 4.28 -7.84 -7.95
C LEU A 178 4.90 -7.05 -9.09
N GLY A 179 4.50 -5.79 -9.28
CA GLY A 179 5.04 -4.96 -10.35
C GLY A 179 6.54 -4.74 -10.22
N ARG A 180 7.04 -4.60 -8.99
CA ARG A 180 8.47 -4.49 -8.75
C ARG A 180 9.19 -5.82 -8.94
N LEU A 181 8.56 -6.94 -8.59
CA LEU A 181 9.11 -8.29 -8.78
C LEU A 181 9.22 -8.68 -10.27
N ILE A 182 8.28 -8.27 -11.12
CA ILE A 182 8.36 -8.49 -12.57
C ILE A 182 9.27 -7.48 -13.28
N GLY A 183 9.91 -6.58 -12.54
CA GLY A 183 10.94 -5.67 -13.05
C GLY A 183 10.46 -4.29 -13.50
N LEU A 184 9.22 -3.86 -13.20
CA LEU A 184 8.81 -2.49 -13.53
C LEU A 184 9.63 -1.48 -12.74
N GLY A 185 10.00 -0.38 -13.41
CA GLY A 185 10.60 0.80 -12.77
C GLY A 185 9.78 1.31 -11.58
N MET A 186 10.46 1.85 -10.57
CA MET A 186 9.83 2.20 -9.29
C MET A 186 8.61 3.11 -9.45
N PHE A 187 8.79 4.20 -10.19
CA PHE A 187 7.75 5.19 -10.45
C PHE A 187 6.69 4.68 -11.40
N VAL A 188 7.06 3.90 -12.43
CA VAL A 188 6.10 3.32 -13.38
C VAL A 188 5.13 2.40 -12.64
N ASN A 189 5.65 1.53 -11.77
CA ASN A 189 4.84 0.65 -10.95
C ASN A 189 3.95 1.44 -9.98
N LEU A 190 4.50 2.42 -9.26
CA LEU A 190 3.73 3.25 -8.34
C LEU A 190 2.58 3.98 -9.05
N VAL A 191 2.85 4.63 -10.18
CA VAL A 191 1.84 5.34 -10.97
C VAL A 191 0.79 4.36 -11.52
N THR A 192 1.21 3.19 -12.00
CA THR A 192 0.28 2.17 -12.52
C THR A 192 -0.69 1.70 -11.43
N VAL A 193 -0.18 1.42 -10.24
CA VAL A 193 -0.99 0.98 -9.10
C VAL A 193 -1.92 2.10 -8.63
N LEU A 194 -1.42 3.32 -8.48
CA LEU A 194 -2.24 4.46 -8.07
C LEU A 194 -3.35 4.76 -9.09
N ALA A 195 -3.03 4.70 -10.39
CA ALA A 195 -4.01 4.88 -11.45
C ALA A 195 -5.08 3.77 -11.42
N GLY A 196 -4.67 2.51 -11.23
CA GLY A 196 -5.60 1.39 -11.06
C GLY A 196 -6.52 1.57 -9.84
N SER A 197 -5.96 2.00 -8.71
CA SER A 197 -6.73 2.28 -7.49
C SER A 197 -7.74 3.40 -7.68
N VAL A 198 -7.31 4.54 -8.23
CA VAL A 198 -8.19 5.71 -8.45
C VAL A 198 -9.31 5.37 -9.43
N THR A 199 -9.00 4.70 -10.54
CA THR A 199 -10.02 4.25 -11.51
C THR A 199 -10.98 3.22 -10.90
N SER A 200 -10.50 2.33 -10.03
CA SER A 200 -11.35 1.41 -9.27
C SER A 200 -12.31 2.19 -8.35
N ILE A 201 -11.78 3.13 -7.56
CA ILE A 201 -12.58 3.97 -6.65
C ILE A 201 -13.66 4.74 -7.42
N ILE A 202 -13.30 5.39 -8.52
CA ILE A 202 -14.25 6.11 -9.37
C ILE A 202 -15.37 5.17 -9.84
N THR A 203 -15.00 4.00 -10.37
CA THR A 203 -15.95 3.00 -10.85
C THR A 203 -16.93 2.59 -9.74
N TRP A 204 -16.43 2.28 -8.55
CA TRP A 204 -17.25 1.85 -7.42
C TRP A 204 -18.11 2.94 -6.81
N VAL A 205 -17.61 4.18 -6.72
CA VAL A 205 -18.39 5.31 -6.22
C VAL A 205 -19.58 5.57 -7.15
N PHE A 206 -19.36 5.61 -8.46
CA PHE A 206 -20.46 5.81 -9.41
C PHE A 206 -21.41 4.62 -9.47
N PHE A 207 -20.88 3.39 -9.40
CA PHE A 207 -21.70 2.19 -9.29
C PHE A 207 -22.61 2.26 -8.06
N TRP A 208 -22.06 2.55 -6.87
CA TRP A 208 -22.84 2.63 -5.64
C TRP A 208 -23.87 3.76 -5.68
N ASN A 209 -23.50 4.93 -6.20
CA ASN A 209 -24.45 6.04 -6.37
C ASN A 209 -25.60 5.67 -7.31
N ARG A 210 -25.36 4.83 -8.33
CA ARG A 210 -26.43 4.34 -9.19
C ARG A 210 -27.33 3.34 -8.45
N VAL A 211 -26.75 2.41 -7.70
CA VAL A 211 -27.48 1.45 -6.86
C VAL A 211 -28.33 2.17 -5.81
N ALA A 212 -27.76 3.16 -5.12
CA ALA A 212 -28.41 3.98 -4.10
C ALA A 212 -29.64 4.74 -4.60
N LYS A 213 -29.75 5.02 -5.91
CA LYS A 213 -30.93 5.64 -6.52
C LYS A 213 -32.12 4.68 -6.70
N HIS A 214 -31.87 3.37 -6.73
CA HIS A 214 -32.90 2.34 -6.99
C HIS A 214 -33.27 1.54 -5.74
N LEU A 215 -32.51 1.71 -4.64
CA LEU A 215 -32.73 1.02 -3.38
C LEU A 215 -33.13 2.01 -2.28
N ASN A 216 -34.14 1.63 -1.50
CA ASN A 216 -34.49 2.31 -0.25
C ASN A 216 -33.32 2.24 0.75
N ASP A 217 -33.23 3.24 1.63
CA ASP A 217 -32.09 3.45 2.54
C ASP A 217 -31.77 2.23 3.41
N ILE A 218 -32.80 1.54 3.90
CA ILE A 218 -32.69 0.33 4.72
C ILE A 218 -31.99 -0.80 3.93
N TRP A 219 -32.34 -0.99 2.66
CA TRP A 219 -31.75 -2.04 1.83
C TRP A 219 -30.32 -1.70 1.41
N LEU A 220 -30.01 -0.41 1.20
CA LEU A 220 -28.66 0.03 0.89
C LEU A 220 -27.73 -0.14 2.11
N GLN A 221 -28.21 0.22 3.30
CA GLN A 221 -27.47 0.05 4.55
C GLN A 221 -27.28 -1.44 4.87
N ALA A 222 -28.32 -2.26 4.71
CA ALA A 222 -28.23 -3.71 4.87
C ALA A 222 -27.24 -4.34 3.88
N PHE A 223 -27.26 -3.92 2.61
CA PHE A 223 -26.34 -4.42 1.59
C PHE A 223 -24.88 -4.03 1.91
N SER A 224 -24.64 -2.79 2.34
CA SER A 224 -23.32 -2.31 2.77
C SER A 224 -22.81 -3.06 4.00
N LEU A 225 -23.62 -3.19 5.03
CA LEU A 225 -23.28 -3.94 6.25
C LEU A 225 -23.04 -5.41 5.96
N THR A 226 -23.81 -6.00 5.04
CA THR A 226 -23.61 -7.39 4.61
C THR A 226 -22.30 -7.56 3.85
N LEU A 227 -21.97 -6.61 2.95
CA LEU A 227 -20.71 -6.62 2.21
C LEU A 227 -19.51 -6.49 3.16
N VAL A 228 -19.53 -5.49 4.04
CA VAL A 228 -18.49 -5.27 5.06
C VAL A 228 -18.39 -6.48 5.99
N GLY A 229 -19.54 -6.99 6.46
CA GLY A 229 -19.63 -8.17 7.32
C GLY A 229 -19.08 -9.44 6.67
N LEU A 230 -19.38 -9.69 5.39
CA LEU A 230 -18.81 -10.80 4.63
C LEU A 230 -17.30 -10.67 4.47
N VAL A 231 -16.80 -9.46 4.23
CA VAL A 231 -15.35 -9.22 4.15
C VAL A 231 -14.68 -9.47 5.48
N LEU A 232 -15.22 -8.95 6.58
CA LEU A 232 -14.70 -9.18 7.93
C LEU A 232 -14.75 -10.67 8.30
N LEU A 233 -15.83 -11.37 7.95
CA LEU A 233 -15.97 -12.81 8.15
C LEU A 233 -14.94 -13.58 7.34
N PHE A 234 -14.75 -13.25 6.07
CA PHE A 234 -13.75 -13.89 5.21
C PHE A 234 -12.32 -13.71 5.79
N ILE A 235 -11.99 -12.50 6.25
CA ILE A 235 -10.71 -12.22 6.92
C ILE A 235 -10.59 -13.06 8.21
N ALA A 236 -11.63 -13.06 9.05
CA ALA A 236 -11.64 -13.80 10.31
C ALA A 236 -11.46 -15.31 10.09
N VAL A 237 -12.15 -15.88 9.11
CA VAL A 237 -12.02 -17.31 8.74
C VAL A 237 -10.62 -17.62 8.26
N ASN A 238 -10.04 -16.79 7.40
CA ASN A 238 -8.68 -17.03 6.89
C ASN A 238 -7.62 -16.89 7.99
N ARG A 239 -7.78 -15.92 8.89
CA ARG A 239 -6.93 -15.75 10.08
C ARG A 239 -7.06 -16.93 11.03
N ALA A 240 -8.28 -17.40 11.30
CA ALA A 240 -8.53 -18.55 12.16
C ALA A 240 -7.94 -19.84 11.57
N LYS A 241 -8.09 -20.07 10.26
CA LYS A 241 -7.46 -21.20 9.56
C LYS A 241 -5.94 -21.16 9.66
N ALA A 242 -5.32 -20.00 9.42
CA ALA A 242 -3.88 -19.83 9.54
C ALA A 242 -3.39 -20.09 10.98
N PHE A 243 -4.13 -19.61 11.98
CA PHE A 243 -3.82 -19.85 13.39
C PHE A 243 -3.96 -21.33 13.78
N LEU A 244 -5.02 -22.01 13.34
CA LEU A 244 -5.23 -23.45 13.57
C LEU A 244 -4.15 -24.30 12.88
N GLN A 245 -3.69 -23.90 11.69
CA GLN A 245 -2.59 -24.56 11.00
C GLN A 245 -1.26 -24.38 11.74
N ALA A 246 -0.98 -23.17 12.25
CA ALA A 246 0.21 -22.91 13.07
C ALA A 246 0.19 -23.70 14.39
N ALA A 247 -0.97 -23.79 15.06
CA ALA A 247 -1.14 -24.56 16.28
C ALA A 247 -1.00 -26.08 16.06
N ARG A 248 -1.49 -26.61 14.93
CA ARG A 248 -1.29 -28.03 14.55
C ARG A 248 0.18 -28.36 14.30
N LYS A 249 0.92 -27.48 13.62
CA LYS A 249 2.34 -27.67 13.33
C LYS A 249 3.22 -27.66 14.59
N ASN A 250 2.87 -26.85 15.59
CA ASN A 250 3.60 -26.86 16.87
C ASN A 250 3.31 -28.11 17.72
N ARG A 251 2.12 -28.72 17.63
CA ARG A 251 1.86 -30.00 18.31
C ARG A 251 2.64 -31.17 17.69
N SER A 252 2.72 -31.26 16.36
CA SER A 252 3.46 -32.35 15.72
C SER A 252 4.98 -32.30 15.96
N HIS A 253 5.52 -31.15 16.35
CA HIS A 253 6.94 -31.00 16.74
C HIS A 253 7.20 -31.28 18.23
N ALA A 254 6.16 -31.35 19.08
CA ALA A 254 6.30 -31.66 20.50
C ALA A 254 6.15 -33.17 20.80
N ASP A 255 5.61 -33.94 19.86
CA ASP A 255 5.41 -35.39 19.95
C ASP A 255 6.57 -36.20 19.32
N HIS A 256 7.67 -35.55 18.92
CA HIS A 256 8.93 -36.13 18.44
C HIS A 256 10.09 -35.70 19.32
#